data_AF-A0A927FL31-F1
#
_entry.id   AF-A0A927FL31-F1
#
_cell.length_a   1.000
_cell.length_b   1.000
_cell.length_c   1.000
_cell.angle_alpha   90.00
_cell.angle_beta   90.00
_cell.angle_gamma   90.00
#
_symmetry.space_group_name_H-M   'P 1'
#
loop_
_entity.id
_entity.type
_entity.pdbx_description
1 polymer ?
#
loop_
_entity_poly.entity_id
_entity_poly.type
_entity_poly.pdbx_seq_one_letter_code
_entity_poly.pdbx_strand_id
1 'polypeptide(L)'
;IDTVLPTLQSVAAAAGGNTITLQFSEPIDTSNTALTGLANSFTLAGTGLNGATISSVTGSGSTLVLNLSGNLGSSGDVSVAYTDAGGNQTSAVAQDAAGNDLATISTPISTNLDATAPLLASTNVVTSTTAAGEYGVDDVITLRVAFDEVMKVSGDTSGLTLTLDVTNGGTPVTAQYVGTSGNDLVFQYTVSAGDSTVAGNSIGVTALNAGAATISDAAGNLWTAASVSLADVTNGGNITVNSAKQGGLNIAAAINGNTLWLDAADTNTLTRDGSDNVQAWGDKSGQSNNAALDANGTLNTNANHNPDYVATGLNGKATVRFDTANGTDLLISNVTVSARNSEVFVISDKDADTRTALLQASASVSNATYPNPWDRWGVYNW
;
A
#
# COMPACT_ATOMS: atom_id res chain seq x y z
N ILE A 1 25.78 -48.37 22.00
CA ILE A 1 24.42 -48.72 22.48
C ILE A 1 23.69 -47.40 22.45
N ASP A 2 22.66 -47.31 21.62
CA ASP A 2 21.77 -46.15 21.65
C ASP A 2 21.04 -46.12 22.99
N THR A 3 20.80 -44.93 23.52
CA THR A 3 20.07 -44.74 24.78
C THR A 3 19.10 -43.56 24.68
N VAL A 4 18.93 -42.98 23.48
CA VAL A 4 17.97 -41.92 23.25
C VAL A 4 16.60 -42.57 23.12
N LEU A 5 15.60 -42.02 23.82
CA LEU A 5 14.24 -42.53 23.75
C LEU A 5 13.48 -41.76 22.67
N PRO A 6 12.60 -42.42 21.90
CA PRO A 6 11.67 -41.70 21.06
C PRO A 6 10.76 -40.84 21.93
N THR A 7 10.44 -39.64 21.46
CA THR A 7 9.50 -38.72 22.11
C THR A 7 8.43 -38.28 21.13
N LEU A 8 7.17 -38.21 21.57
CA LEU A 8 6.08 -37.70 20.75
C LEU A 8 6.18 -36.17 20.67
N GLN A 9 6.34 -35.64 19.46
CA GLN A 9 6.50 -34.21 19.20
C GLN A 9 5.19 -33.53 18.82
N SER A 10 4.33 -34.21 18.05
CA SER A 10 3.04 -33.65 17.65
C SER A 10 2.00 -34.71 17.34
N VAL A 11 0.74 -34.28 17.45
CA VAL A 11 -0.46 -35.01 17.06
C VAL A 11 -1.16 -34.18 16.00
N ALA A 12 -1.53 -34.82 14.88
CA ALA A 12 -2.27 -34.18 13.81
C ALA A 12 -3.50 -35.02 13.45
N ALA A 13 -4.64 -34.36 13.31
CA ALA A 13 -5.90 -34.97 12.90
C ALA A 13 -6.69 -33.95 12.07
N ALA A 14 -7.44 -34.44 11.09
CA ALA A 14 -8.32 -33.61 10.27
C ALA A 14 -9.78 -33.86 10.64
N ALA A 15 -10.60 -32.81 10.64
CA ALA A 15 -12.03 -32.93 10.87
C ALA A 15 -12.67 -33.86 9.84
N GLY A 16 -13.56 -34.75 10.29
CA GLY A 16 -14.13 -35.80 9.45
C GLY A 16 -13.15 -36.89 9.00
N GLY A 17 -11.86 -36.80 9.33
CA GLY A 17 -10.85 -37.81 9.02
C GLY A 17 -11.02 -39.07 9.86
N ASN A 18 -10.40 -40.19 9.42
CA ASN A 18 -10.42 -41.47 10.13
C ASN A 18 -9.01 -41.91 10.60
N THR A 19 -8.08 -40.97 10.68
CA THR A 19 -6.71 -41.21 11.10
C THR A 19 -6.23 -40.11 12.04
N ILE A 20 -5.34 -40.47 12.95
CA ILE A 20 -4.56 -39.54 13.77
C ILE A 20 -3.08 -39.85 13.52
N THR A 21 -2.33 -38.84 13.10
CA THR A 21 -0.90 -38.96 12.80
C THR A 21 -0.09 -38.48 13.99
N LEU A 22 0.87 -39.29 14.40
CA LEU A 22 1.79 -39.05 15.52
C LEU A 22 3.20 -38.87 14.97
N GLN A 23 3.84 -37.74 15.24
CA GLN A 23 5.21 -37.46 14.84
C GLN A 23 6.17 -37.62 16.02
N PHE A 24 7.19 -38.45 15.86
CA PHE A 24 8.21 -38.71 16.88
C PHE A 24 9.54 -38.02 16.56
N SER A 25 10.41 -37.90 17.58
CA SER A 25 11.75 -37.32 17.46
C SER A 25 12.74 -38.11 16.61
N GLU A 26 12.43 -39.38 16.33
CA GLU A 26 13.30 -40.32 15.63
C GLU A 26 12.47 -41.47 15.04
N PRO A 27 13.06 -42.32 14.18
CA PRO A 27 12.36 -43.46 13.60
C PRO A 27 11.86 -44.47 14.65
N ILE A 28 10.63 -44.93 14.50
CA ILE A 28 10.02 -45.99 15.32
C ILE A 28 10.24 -47.34 14.64
N ASP A 29 10.43 -48.41 15.42
CA ASP A 29 10.40 -49.78 14.91
C ASP A 29 8.98 -50.14 14.46
N THR A 30 8.81 -50.32 13.15
CA THR A 30 7.52 -50.61 12.52
C THR A 30 7.38 -52.09 12.12
N SER A 31 8.24 -52.96 12.65
CA SER A 31 8.08 -54.41 12.45
C SER A 31 6.70 -54.89 12.93
N ASN A 32 6.12 -55.87 12.23
CA ASN A 32 4.75 -56.33 12.54
C ASN A 32 4.62 -56.84 14.00
N THR A 33 5.69 -57.38 14.57
CA THR A 33 5.77 -57.80 15.97
C THR A 33 5.76 -56.62 16.95
N ALA A 34 6.39 -55.49 16.61
CA ALA A 34 6.34 -54.27 17.41
C ALA A 34 4.93 -53.64 17.39
N LEU A 35 4.29 -53.62 16.21
CA LEU A 35 2.96 -53.00 16.02
C LEU A 35 1.78 -53.84 16.52
N THR A 36 1.93 -55.17 16.61
CA THR A 36 0.83 -56.05 17.07
C THR A 36 0.46 -55.73 18.52
N GLY A 37 -0.78 -55.30 18.76
CA GLY A 37 -1.29 -54.95 20.09
C GLY A 37 -0.98 -53.53 20.56
N LEU A 38 -0.15 -52.78 19.81
CA LEU A 38 0.25 -51.41 20.15
C LEU A 38 -0.92 -50.43 20.26
N ALA A 39 -2.01 -50.68 19.51
CA ALA A 39 -3.25 -49.90 19.59
C ALA A 39 -3.80 -49.79 21.03
N ASN A 40 -3.60 -50.82 21.86
CA ASN A 40 -4.13 -50.86 23.24
C ASN A 40 -3.31 -50.00 24.21
N SER A 41 -2.08 -49.62 23.83
CA SER A 41 -1.19 -48.77 24.62
C SER A 41 -1.51 -47.29 24.43
N PHE A 42 -2.27 -46.94 23.38
CA PHE A 42 -2.75 -45.59 23.13
C PHE A 42 -4.17 -45.41 23.66
N THR A 43 -4.42 -44.25 24.26
CA THR A 43 -5.76 -43.82 24.67
C THR A 43 -6.12 -42.51 24.01
N LEU A 44 -7.32 -42.46 23.44
CA LEU A 44 -7.90 -41.24 22.87
C LEU A 44 -8.91 -40.64 23.84
N ALA A 45 -8.89 -39.31 23.95
CA ALA A 45 -9.94 -38.55 24.64
C ALA A 45 -10.22 -37.25 23.89
N GLY A 46 -11.34 -36.60 24.20
CA GLY A 46 -11.72 -35.31 23.62
C GLY A 46 -13.11 -35.33 22.98
N THR A 47 -13.65 -34.14 22.77
CA THR A 47 -15.00 -33.93 22.22
C THR A 47 -15.10 -34.21 20.72
N GLY A 48 -13.97 -34.15 20.00
CA GLY A 48 -13.88 -34.37 18.56
C GLY A 48 -13.90 -35.84 18.12
N LEU A 49 -13.90 -36.80 19.06
CA LEU A 49 -13.80 -38.23 18.70
C LEU A 49 -15.05 -38.79 18.00
N ASN A 50 -16.24 -38.23 18.23
CA ASN A 50 -17.49 -38.72 17.62
C ASN A 50 -17.68 -40.27 17.74
N GLY A 51 -17.26 -40.86 18.85
CA GLY A 51 -17.31 -42.30 19.09
C GLY A 51 -16.25 -43.14 18.36
N ALA A 52 -15.32 -42.52 17.61
CA ALA A 52 -14.22 -43.20 16.96
C ALA A 52 -13.26 -43.82 17.97
N THR A 53 -12.80 -45.05 17.68
CA THR A 53 -11.81 -45.79 18.48
C THR A 53 -10.66 -46.25 17.61
N ILE A 54 -9.50 -46.56 18.20
CA ILE A 54 -8.33 -47.07 17.45
C ILE A 54 -8.63 -48.49 16.97
N SER A 55 -8.54 -48.72 15.65
CA SER A 55 -8.72 -50.03 15.03
C SER A 55 -7.39 -50.71 14.72
N SER A 56 -6.36 -49.93 14.35
CA SER A 56 -5.01 -50.44 14.10
C SER A 56 -3.98 -49.31 14.14
N VAL A 57 -2.70 -49.68 14.27
CA VAL A 57 -1.57 -48.74 14.16
C VAL A 57 -0.71 -49.16 12.99
N THR A 58 -0.40 -48.21 12.11
CA THR A 58 0.60 -48.36 11.07
C THR A 58 1.73 -47.38 11.34
N GLY A 59 2.91 -47.61 10.76
CA GLY A 59 4.05 -46.72 10.96
C GLY A 59 5.00 -46.71 9.79
N SER A 60 5.70 -45.59 9.61
CA SER A 60 6.79 -45.43 8.65
C SER A 60 7.75 -44.36 9.13
N GLY A 61 9.04 -44.69 9.21
CA GLY A 61 10.05 -43.77 9.72
C GLY A 61 9.71 -43.27 11.11
N SER A 62 9.66 -41.94 11.29
CA SER A 62 9.36 -41.28 12.58
C SER A 62 7.87 -41.04 12.83
N THR A 63 6.99 -41.71 12.08
CA THR A 63 5.55 -41.46 12.13
C THR A 63 4.80 -42.74 12.46
N LEU A 64 3.86 -42.65 13.41
CA LEU A 64 2.79 -43.64 13.58
C LEU A 64 1.46 -43.05 13.16
N VAL A 65 0.59 -43.86 12.57
CA VAL A 65 -0.78 -43.50 12.21
C VAL A 65 -1.72 -44.41 12.97
N LEU A 66 -2.55 -43.81 13.83
CA LEU A 66 -3.66 -44.47 14.48
C LEU A 66 -4.83 -44.48 13.50
N ASN A 67 -5.14 -45.64 12.95
CA ASN A 67 -6.31 -45.82 12.10
C ASN A 67 -7.53 -46.01 12.99
N LEU A 68 -8.61 -45.30 12.70
CA LEU A 68 -9.81 -45.30 13.53
C LEU A 68 -10.91 -46.20 12.93
N SER A 69 -11.78 -46.71 13.78
CA SER A 69 -12.97 -47.50 13.42
C SER A 69 -14.10 -46.66 12.82
N GLY A 70 -14.05 -45.33 13.01
CA GLY A 70 -15.01 -44.36 12.49
C GLY A 70 -14.33 -43.00 12.27
N ASN A 71 -15.10 -42.06 11.73
CA ASN A 71 -14.62 -40.71 11.44
C ASN A 71 -14.68 -39.82 12.69
N LEU A 72 -13.70 -38.94 12.82
CA LEU A 72 -13.70 -37.84 13.77
C LEU A 72 -14.84 -36.86 13.46
N GLY A 73 -15.20 -36.05 14.45
CA GLY A 73 -16.20 -35.00 14.32
C GLY A 73 -15.75 -33.86 13.40
N SER A 74 -16.66 -32.91 13.17
CA SER A 74 -16.39 -31.69 12.39
C SER A 74 -15.66 -30.62 13.20
N SER A 75 -15.66 -30.71 14.53
CA SER A 75 -14.99 -29.79 15.44
C SER A 75 -14.70 -30.46 16.79
N GLY A 76 -14.02 -29.73 17.67
CA GLY A 76 -13.66 -30.20 19.01
C GLY A 76 -12.22 -30.69 19.12
N ASP A 77 -11.83 -31.08 20.31
CA ASP A 77 -10.46 -31.53 20.61
C ASP A 77 -10.31 -33.05 20.48
N VAL A 78 -9.10 -33.46 20.11
CA VAL A 78 -8.65 -34.85 20.16
C VAL A 78 -7.30 -34.87 20.86
N SER A 79 -7.17 -35.71 21.88
CA SER A 79 -5.96 -35.87 22.66
C SER A 79 -5.50 -37.32 22.69
N VAL A 80 -4.18 -37.51 22.65
CA VAL A 80 -3.53 -38.82 22.62
C VAL A 80 -2.65 -38.96 23.84
N ALA A 81 -2.89 -40.01 24.61
CA ALA A 81 -2.01 -40.49 25.67
C ALA A 81 -1.44 -41.85 25.27
N TYR A 82 -0.33 -42.22 25.90
CA TYR A 82 0.35 -43.49 25.70
C TYR A 82 0.77 -44.05 27.06
N THR A 83 0.48 -45.32 27.32
CA THR A 83 0.92 -46.02 28.52
C THR A 83 1.83 -47.17 28.12
N ASP A 84 3.05 -47.13 28.63
CA ASP A 84 3.98 -48.26 28.58
C ASP A 84 3.63 -49.25 29.71
N ALA A 85 3.34 -50.49 29.34
CA ALA A 85 2.92 -51.52 30.28
C ALA A 85 4.09 -52.17 31.06
N GLY A 86 5.36 -51.89 30.73
CA GLY A 86 6.46 -52.47 31.50
C GLY A 86 7.92 -52.20 31.09
N GLY A 87 8.26 -51.22 30.25
CA GLY A 87 9.63 -50.72 30.05
C GLY A 87 10.72 -51.72 29.64
N ASN A 88 10.34 -52.85 29.04
CA ASN A 88 11.26 -53.88 28.52
C ASN A 88 10.61 -54.83 27.49
N GLN A 89 9.56 -54.40 26.80
CA GLN A 89 8.79 -55.28 25.92
C GLN A 89 9.39 -55.27 24.51
N THR A 90 9.39 -56.41 23.83
CA THR A 90 9.80 -56.50 22.41
C THR A 90 8.62 -56.46 21.44
N SER A 91 7.40 -56.25 21.94
CA SER A 91 6.15 -56.25 21.17
C SER A 91 5.07 -55.45 21.89
N ALA A 92 4.12 -54.86 21.15
CA ALA A 92 3.04 -54.03 21.68
C ALA A 92 3.49 -52.75 22.41
N VAL A 93 4.71 -52.28 22.11
CA VAL A 93 5.27 -51.02 22.62
C VAL A 93 5.82 -50.19 21.47
N ALA A 94 5.70 -48.87 21.57
CA ALA A 94 6.38 -47.97 20.66
C ALA A 94 7.84 -47.87 21.12
N GLN A 95 8.78 -48.25 20.26
CA GLN A 95 10.21 -48.24 20.53
C GLN A 95 10.98 -47.81 19.27
N ASP A 96 12.23 -47.40 19.43
CA ASP A 96 13.14 -47.22 18.28
C ASP A 96 13.70 -48.58 17.77
N ALA A 97 14.53 -48.54 16.73
CA ALA A 97 15.17 -49.75 16.19
C ALA A 97 16.28 -50.34 17.10
N ALA A 98 16.71 -49.60 18.12
CA ALA A 98 17.68 -50.05 19.11
C ALA A 98 17.03 -50.71 20.34
N GLY A 99 15.69 -50.64 20.45
CA GLY A 99 14.89 -51.19 21.55
C GLY A 99 14.70 -50.22 22.73
N ASN A 100 14.88 -48.91 22.51
CA ASN A 100 14.54 -47.89 23.51
C ASN A 100 13.04 -47.61 23.46
N ASP A 101 12.33 -47.91 24.55
CA ASP A 101 10.89 -47.74 24.66
C ASP A 101 10.49 -46.26 24.80
N LEU A 102 9.41 -45.87 24.12
CA LEU A 102 8.71 -44.61 24.34
C LEU A 102 8.24 -44.54 25.80
N ALA A 103 8.59 -43.47 26.49
CA ALA A 103 8.10 -43.24 27.83
C ALA A 103 6.58 -43.02 27.87
N THR A 104 5.93 -43.40 28.97
CA THR A 104 4.50 -43.11 29.20
C THR A 104 4.21 -41.62 29.05
N ILE A 105 3.22 -41.28 28.23
CA ILE A 105 2.73 -39.92 28.00
C ILE A 105 1.50 -39.72 28.89
N SER A 106 1.75 -39.28 30.13
CA SER A 106 0.72 -39.06 31.16
C SER A 106 -0.03 -37.74 31.00
N THR A 107 0.57 -36.77 30.33
CA THR A 107 -0.08 -35.53 29.87
C THR A 107 -0.39 -35.66 28.38
N PRO A 108 -1.65 -35.91 27.99
CA PRO A 108 -2.00 -36.11 26.58
C PRO A 108 -1.62 -34.89 25.72
N ILE A 109 -1.14 -35.16 24.51
CA ILE A 109 -0.94 -34.10 23.50
C ILE A 109 -2.23 -34.00 22.70
N SER A 110 -2.74 -32.77 22.53
CA SER A 110 -4.00 -32.51 21.84
C SER A 110 -3.84 -31.75 20.52
N THR A 111 -4.82 -31.94 19.65
CA THR A 111 -5.07 -31.14 18.45
C THR A 111 -6.55 -30.77 18.40
N ASN A 112 -6.87 -29.65 17.77
CA ASN A 112 -8.26 -29.26 17.52
C ASN A 112 -8.65 -29.64 16.10
N LEU A 113 -9.91 -30.04 15.93
CA LEU A 113 -10.54 -30.28 14.65
C LEU A 113 -11.26 -29.02 14.21
N ASP A 114 -11.16 -28.74 12.93
CA ASP A 114 -11.84 -27.64 12.28
C ASP A 114 -12.23 -28.03 10.85
N ALA A 115 -13.50 -27.89 10.53
CA ALA A 115 -14.09 -28.13 9.21
C ALA A 115 -14.70 -26.85 8.60
N THR A 116 -14.52 -25.70 9.25
CA THR A 116 -15.13 -24.44 8.85
C THR A 116 -14.24 -23.80 7.80
N ALA A 117 -14.80 -23.46 6.64
CA ALA A 117 -14.04 -22.67 5.66
C ALA A 117 -13.90 -21.24 6.17
N PRO A 118 -12.75 -20.58 5.96
CA PRO A 118 -12.56 -19.20 6.37
C PRO A 118 -13.54 -18.29 5.63
N LEU A 119 -14.00 -17.24 6.31
CA LEU A 119 -14.89 -16.23 5.75
C LEU A 119 -14.20 -14.86 5.74
N LEU A 120 -14.71 -13.95 4.90
CA LEU A 120 -14.30 -12.56 4.99
C LEU A 120 -14.73 -11.97 6.34
N ALA A 121 -13.92 -11.05 6.86
CA ALA A 121 -14.26 -10.32 8.06
C ALA A 121 -15.64 -9.63 7.93
N SER A 122 -16.34 -9.46 9.05
CA SER A 122 -17.68 -8.84 9.05
C SER A 122 -17.66 -7.33 8.84
N THR A 123 -16.52 -6.68 9.10
CA THR A 123 -16.30 -5.24 8.92
C THR A 123 -14.86 -5.00 8.47
N ASN A 124 -14.59 -3.88 7.82
CA ASN A 124 -13.26 -3.53 7.32
C ASN A 124 -12.65 -4.65 6.45
N VAL A 125 -13.47 -5.22 5.57
CA VAL A 125 -13.08 -6.35 4.70
C VAL A 125 -11.85 -6.02 3.87
N VAL A 126 -11.82 -4.81 3.31
CA VAL A 126 -10.68 -4.30 2.57
C VAL A 126 -10.13 -3.07 3.28
N THR A 127 -8.87 -3.16 3.70
CA THR A 127 -8.15 -2.06 4.35
C THR A 127 -6.84 -1.77 3.64
N SER A 128 -6.17 -0.72 4.07
CA SER A 128 -4.85 -0.36 3.57
C SER A 128 -3.91 -0.05 4.73
N THR A 129 -2.64 -0.43 4.59
CA THR A 129 -1.58 0.06 5.48
C THR A 129 -0.98 1.38 4.99
N THR A 130 -1.23 1.73 3.73
CA THR A 130 -0.93 3.04 3.19
C THR A 130 -1.91 4.05 3.79
N ALA A 131 -1.41 5.21 4.24
CA ALA A 131 -2.23 6.24 4.89
C ALA A 131 -3.38 6.71 3.98
N ALA A 132 -4.46 7.25 4.57
CA ALA A 132 -5.48 7.94 3.80
C ALA A 132 -4.88 9.17 3.08
N GLY A 133 -5.28 9.40 1.82
CA GLY A 133 -4.70 10.44 0.98
C GLY A 133 -4.91 10.21 -0.52
N GLU A 134 -4.40 11.13 -1.32
CA GLU A 134 -4.40 11.06 -2.79
C GLU A 134 -3.04 10.57 -3.29
N TYR A 135 -3.05 9.59 -4.18
CA TYR A 135 -1.86 8.95 -4.74
C TYR A 135 -1.80 9.14 -6.26
N GLY A 136 -0.63 9.51 -6.76
CA GLY A 136 -0.38 9.73 -8.18
C GLY A 136 0.40 8.57 -8.81
N VAL A 137 0.62 8.67 -10.12
CA VAL A 137 1.43 7.72 -10.90
C VAL A 137 2.73 7.35 -10.18
N ASP A 138 3.07 6.07 -10.22
CA ASP A 138 4.24 5.43 -9.58
C ASP A 138 4.18 5.31 -8.04
N ASP A 139 3.18 5.88 -7.38
CA ASP A 139 2.98 5.64 -5.95
C ASP A 139 2.46 4.20 -5.71
N VAL A 140 2.89 3.58 -4.60
CA VAL A 140 2.53 2.21 -4.24
C VAL A 140 1.56 2.19 -3.06
N ILE A 141 0.43 1.50 -3.25
CA ILE A 141 -0.62 1.32 -2.25
C ILE A 141 -0.63 -0.14 -1.81
N THR A 142 -0.53 -0.38 -0.51
CA THR A 142 -0.59 -1.74 0.08
C THR A 142 -1.97 -1.98 0.68
N LEU A 143 -2.69 -2.93 0.10
CA LEU A 143 -4.05 -3.32 0.44
C LEU A 143 -4.07 -4.64 1.22
N ARG A 144 -5.09 -4.84 2.04
CA ARG A 144 -5.34 -6.07 2.81
C ARG A 144 -6.78 -6.51 2.62
N VAL A 145 -6.98 -7.81 2.44
CA VAL A 145 -8.29 -8.45 2.52
C VAL A 145 -8.33 -9.26 3.81
N ALA A 146 -9.20 -8.88 4.74
CA ALA A 146 -9.30 -9.46 6.06
C ALA A 146 -10.25 -10.67 6.11
N PHE A 147 -9.82 -11.72 6.79
CA PHE A 147 -10.61 -12.91 7.07
C PHE A 147 -10.86 -13.07 8.59
N ASP A 148 -11.82 -13.91 8.95
CA ASP A 148 -12.10 -14.25 10.36
C ASP A 148 -11.08 -15.24 10.96
N GLU A 149 -10.26 -15.86 10.12
CA GLU A 149 -9.26 -16.87 10.52
C GLU A 149 -7.88 -16.61 9.89
N VAL A 150 -6.86 -17.29 10.42
CA VAL A 150 -5.49 -17.20 9.90
C VAL A 150 -5.41 -17.85 8.52
N MET A 151 -4.92 -17.11 7.54
CA MET A 151 -4.93 -17.52 6.13
C MET A 151 -3.59 -18.13 5.68
N LYS A 152 -3.69 -19.16 4.84
CA LYS A 152 -2.60 -19.79 4.11
C LYS A 152 -2.89 -19.73 2.61
N VAL A 153 -1.85 -19.46 1.84
CA VAL A 153 -1.88 -19.49 0.37
C VAL A 153 -0.81 -20.45 -0.12
N SER A 154 -1.17 -21.31 -1.08
CA SER A 154 -0.27 -22.26 -1.71
C SER A 154 -0.58 -22.42 -3.19
N GLY A 155 0.27 -23.14 -3.93
CA GLY A 155 0.15 -23.29 -5.38
C GLY A 155 0.71 -22.10 -6.16
N ASP A 156 0.25 -21.92 -7.40
CA ASP A 156 0.66 -20.82 -8.27
C ASP A 156 -0.13 -19.54 -7.95
N THR A 157 0.57 -18.55 -7.38
CA THR A 157 -0.03 -17.28 -6.96
C THR A 157 0.03 -16.17 -8.01
N SER A 158 0.53 -16.44 -9.23
CA SER A 158 0.66 -15.40 -10.27
C SER A 158 -0.68 -14.82 -10.73
N GLY A 159 -1.77 -15.58 -10.60
CA GLY A 159 -3.14 -15.14 -10.87
C GLY A 159 -3.91 -14.65 -9.65
N LEU A 160 -3.35 -14.71 -8.44
CA LEU A 160 -4.01 -14.27 -7.22
C LEU A 160 -4.01 -12.73 -7.17
N THR A 161 -5.18 -12.14 -7.44
CA THR A 161 -5.32 -10.71 -7.68
C THR A 161 -6.53 -10.12 -6.97
N LEU A 162 -6.44 -8.82 -6.69
CA LEU A 162 -7.56 -8.01 -6.20
C LEU A 162 -7.98 -7.03 -7.30
N THR A 163 -9.22 -7.10 -7.77
CA THR A 163 -9.74 -6.23 -8.83
C THR A 163 -10.20 -4.90 -8.25
N LEU A 164 -9.64 -3.80 -8.76
CA LEU A 164 -9.85 -2.42 -8.34
C LEU A 164 -10.64 -1.64 -9.38
N ASP A 165 -11.56 -0.78 -8.93
CA ASP A 165 -12.19 0.27 -9.74
C ASP A 165 -11.45 1.60 -9.52
N VAL A 166 -10.46 1.82 -10.39
CA VAL A 166 -9.63 3.03 -10.46
C VAL A 166 -9.69 3.65 -11.86
N THR A 167 -10.72 3.33 -12.63
CA THR A 167 -10.90 3.85 -14.00
C THR A 167 -12.27 4.47 -14.21
N ASN A 168 -12.98 4.80 -13.12
CA ASN A 168 -14.34 5.35 -13.10
C ASN A 168 -15.34 4.52 -13.93
N GLY A 169 -15.34 3.19 -13.70
CA GLY A 169 -16.19 2.26 -14.45
C GLY A 169 -15.64 1.88 -15.83
N GLY A 170 -14.37 2.19 -16.11
CA GLY A 170 -13.62 1.68 -17.26
C GLY A 170 -13.18 0.22 -17.08
N THR A 171 -12.10 -0.16 -17.75
CA THR A 171 -11.50 -1.49 -17.55
C THR A 171 -10.95 -1.59 -16.13
N PRO A 172 -11.35 -2.60 -15.33
CA PRO A 172 -10.81 -2.77 -13.98
C PRO A 172 -9.31 -3.08 -14.01
N VAL A 173 -8.60 -2.59 -12.99
CA VAL A 173 -7.16 -2.83 -12.80
C VAL A 173 -6.97 -3.83 -11.66
N THR A 174 -5.83 -4.51 -11.59
CA THR A 174 -5.57 -5.50 -10.54
C THR A 174 -4.41 -5.08 -9.63
N ALA A 175 -4.58 -5.30 -8.33
CA ALA A 175 -3.50 -5.36 -7.36
C ALA A 175 -2.94 -6.79 -7.28
N GLN A 176 -1.64 -6.90 -7.08
CA GLN A 176 -0.93 -8.18 -7.06
C GLN A 176 -0.73 -8.68 -5.64
N TYR A 177 -0.94 -9.97 -5.43
CA TYR A 177 -0.69 -10.62 -4.14
C TYR A 177 0.80 -10.62 -3.79
N VAL A 178 1.12 -10.25 -2.54
CA VAL A 178 2.50 -10.18 -2.04
C VAL A 178 2.74 -11.03 -0.79
N GLY A 179 1.69 -11.60 -0.17
CA GLY A 179 1.84 -12.48 0.98
C GLY A 179 0.62 -12.50 1.90
N THR A 180 0.73 -13.23 3.01
CA THR A 180 -0.25 -13.22 4.10
C THR A 180 0.30 -12.54 5.36
N SER A 181 -0.59 -12.01 6.19
CA SER A 181 -0.26 -11.40 7.48
C SER A 181 -1.30 -11.80 8.52
N GLY A 182 -1.14 -12.97 9.14
CA GLY A 182 -2.13 -13.52 10.07
C GLY A 182 -3.42 -13.83 9.32
N ASN A 183 -4.49 -13.09 9.60
CA ASN A 183 -5.79 -13.26 8.95
C ASN A 183 -5.92 -12.54 7.61
N ASP A 184 -4.91 -11.76 7.20
CA ASP A 184 -5.01 -10.94 6.00
C ASP A 184 -4.30 -11.57 4.81
N LEU A 185 -4.91 -11.47 3.63
CA LEU A 185 -4.19 -11.52 2.35
C LEU A 185 -3.72 -10.11 1.99
N VAL A 186 -2.45 -9.96 1.61
CA VAL A 186 -1.82 -8.67 1.34
C VAL A 186 -1.58 -8.51 -0.16
N PHE A 187 -1.96 -7.34 -0.69
CA PHE A 187 -1.82 -6.98 -2.10
C PHE A 187 -1.09 -5.64 -2.25
N GLN A 188 -0.40 -5.45 -3.38
CA GLN A 188 0.19 -4.18 -3.76
C GLN A 188 -0.31 -3.74 -5.12
N TYR A 189 -0.57 -2.44 -5.24
CA TYR A 189 -0.96 -1.79 -6.47
C TYR A 189 -0.08 -0.55 -6.68
N THR A 190 0.46 -0.42 -7.89
CA THR A 190 1.21 0.78 -8.32
C THR A 190 0.32 1.58 -9.25
N VAL A 191 0.10 2.85 -8.91
CA VAL A 191 -0.78 3.73 -9.69
C VAL A 191 -0.19 3.92 -11.09
N SER A 192 -0.99 3.65 -12.12
CA SER A 192 -0.61 3.84 -13.52
C SER A 192 -1.14 5.16 -14.07
N ALA A 193 -0.53 5.62 -15.15
CA ALA A 193 -1.02 6.80 -15.87
C ALA A 193 -2.46 6.57 -16.36
N GLY A 194 -3.36 7.51 -16.05
CA GLY A 194 -4.77 7.44 -16.41
C GLY A 194 -5.69 6.86 -15.33
N ASP A 195 -5.14 6.30 -14.24
CA ASP A 195 -5.93 5.82 -13.12
C ASP A 195 -6.53 7.00 -12.33
N SER A 196 -7.81 6.92 -11.99
CA SER A 196 -8.52 7.91 -11.17
C SER A 196 -9.68 7.27 -10.41
N THR A 197 -9.86 7.67 -9.16
CA THR A 197 -11.08 7.35 -8.39
C THR A 197 -12.18 8.36 -8.64
N VAL A 198 -13.44 7.95 -8.44
CA VAL A 198 -14.58 8.87 -8.45
C VAL A 198 -14.40 9.88 -7.31
N ALA A 199 -14.65 11.16 -7.61
CA ALA A 199 -14.50 12.23 -6.62
C ALA A 199 -15.32 11.95 -5.35
N GLY A 200 -14.64 11.93 -4.20
CA GLY A 200 -15.26 11.65 -2.90
C GLY A 200 -15.33 10.18 -2.49
N ASN A 201 -14.97 9.25 -3.38
CA ASN A 201 -14.94 7.81 -3.11
C ASN A 201 -13.49 7.33 -2.98
N SER A 202 -13.27 6.36 -2.10
CA SER A 202 -11.99 5.64 -2.03
C SER A 202 -11.86 4.67 -3.21
N ILE A 203 -10.71 3.99 -3.35
CA ILE A 203 -10.54 2.91 -4.32
C ILE A 203 -11.64 1.86 -4.08
N GLY A 204 -12.43 1.59 -5.11
CA GLY A 204 -13.43 0.50 -5.08
C GLY A 204 -12.74 -0.84 -5.29
N VAL A 205 -13.18 -1.86 -4.56
CA VAL A 205 -12.72 -3.24 -4.77
C VAL A 205 -13.90 -4.11 -5.17
N THR A 206 -13.76 -4.83 -6.27
CA THR A 206 -14.89 -5.53 -6.92
C THR A 206 -14.76 -7.05 -6.90
N ALA A 207 -13.54 -7.58 -6.82
CA ALA A 207 -13.33 -9.04 -6.74
C ALA A 207 -12.00 -9.41 -6.10
N LEU A 208 -11.99 -10.52 -5.37
CA LEU A 208 -10.79 -11.28 -5.01
C LEU A 208 -10.75 -12.51 -5.92
N ASN A 209 -9.74 -12.62 -6.79
CA ASN A 209 -9.59 -13.71 -7.74
C ASN A 209 -8.45 -14.63 -7.31
N ALA A 210 -8.77 -15.90 -7.02
CA ALA A 210 -7.78 -16.88 -6.58
C ALA A 210 -6.82 -17.34 -7.70
N GLY A 211 -7.20 -17.20 -8.97
CA GLY A 211 -6.47 -17.80 -10.09
C GLY A 211 -6.29 -19.31 -9.91
N ALA A 212 -5.04 -19.78 -9.99
CA ALA A 212 -4.66 -21.17 -9.71
C ALA A 212 -4.17 -21.38 -8.26
N ALA A 213 -4.21 -20.35 -7.42
CA ALA A 213 -3.80 -20.44 -6.04
C ALA A 213 -4.86 -21.18 -5.21
N THR A 214 -4.40 -21.87 -4.16
CA THR A 214 -5.24 -22.46 -3.12
C THR A 214 -5.20 -21.55 -1.90
N ILE A 215 -6.36 -21.01 -1.52
CA ILE A 215 -6.54 -20.19 -0.33
C ILE A 215 -7.25 -21.06 0.72
N SER A 216 -6.65 -21.20 1.89
CA SER A 216 -7.20 -22.00 2.99
C SER A 216 -6.92 -21.35 4.34
N ASP A 217 -7.56 -21.86 5.37
CA ASP A 217 -7.18 -21.56 6.76
C ASP A 217 -5.93 -22.36 7.19
N ALA A 218 -5.64 -22.35 8.50
CA ALA A 218 -4.56 -23.13 9.08
C ALA A 218 -4.82 -24.65 9.12
N ALA A 219 -6.09 -25.07 9.20
CA ALA A 219 -6.54 -26.47 9.26
C ALA A 219 -6.63 -27.13 7.87
N GLY A 220 -6.54 -26.35 6.80
CA GLY A 220 -6.64 -26.80 5.41
C GLY A 220 -8.03 -26.67 4.80
N ASN A 221 -8.99 -26.03 5.48
CA ASN A 221 -10.32 -25.78 4.93
C ASN A 221 -10.22 -24.70 3.84
N LEU A 222 -10.75 -25.01 2.66
CA LEU A 222 -10.62 -24.15 1.49
C LEU A 222 -11.58 -22.97 1.56
N TRP A 223 -11.04 -21.78 1.31
CA TRP A 223 -11.87 -20.64 0.96
C TRP A 223 -12.51 -20.89 -0.41
N THR A 224 -13.82 -20.66 -0.51
CA THR A 224 -14.53 -20.65 -1.78
C THR A 224 -15.15 -19.28 -2.00
N ALA A 225 -15.11 -18.79 -3.23
CA ALA A 225 -15.67 -17.49 -3.58
C ALA A 225 -17.21 -17.55 -3.51
N ALA A 226 -17.79 -17.31 -2.34
CA ALA A 226 -19.21 -17.06 -2.17
C ALA A 226 -19.48 -15.56 -2.34
N SER A 227 -20.42 -15.16 -3.21
CA SER A 227 -20.86 -13.77 -3.52
C SER A 227 -20.21 -12.69 -2.65
N VAL A 228 -18.97 -12.35 -3.01
CA VAL A 228 -18.08 -11.52 -2.22
C VAL A 228 -18.46 -10.07 -2.47
N SER A 229 -19.22 -9.46 -1.56
CA SER A 229 -19.43 -8.01 -1.59
C SER A 229 -18.23 -7.35 -0.92
N LEU A 230 -17.20 -7.05 -1.72
CA LEU A 230 -16.12 -6.19 -1.27
C LEU A 230 -16.62 -4.75 -1.22
N ALA A 231 -16.01 -3.99 -0.31
CA ALA A 231 -16.31 -2.58 -0.11
C ALA A 231 -15.11 -1.75 -0.58
N ASP A 232 -15.32 -0.44 -0.64
CA ASP A 232 -14.26 0.53 -0.84
C ASP A 232 -13.17 0.37 0.24
N VAL A 233 -11.92 0.61 -0.16
CA VAL A 233 -10.77 0.52 0.74
C VAL A 233 -10.90 1.55 1.86
N THR A 234 -10.71 1.13 3.12
CA THR A 234 -10.72 2.04 4.27
C THR A 234 -9.39 2.09 5.04
N ASN A 235 -9.01 3.27 5.52
CA ASN A 235 -7.96 3.46 6.54
C ASN A 235 -8.19 4.75 7.35
N GLY A 236 -9.32 4.82 8.08
CA GLY A 236 -9.71 6.04 8.81
C GLY A 236 -10.04 7.26 7.94
N GLY A 237 -9.98 7.10 6.61
CA GLY A 237 -10.28 8.09 5.57
C GLY A 237 -10.20 7.45 4.18
N ASN A 238 -10.44 8.25 3.14
CA ASN A 238 -10.40 7.79 1.75
C ASN A 238 -8.95 7.64 1.25
N ILE A 239 -8.74 6.63 0.43
CA ILE A 239 -7.51 6.45 -0.35
C ILE A 239 -7.93 6.62 -1.80
N THR A 240 -7.50 7.70 -2.43
CA THR A 240 -7.86 8.06 -3.80
C THR A 240 -6.65 7.95 -4.71
N VAL A 241 -6.90 7.72 -5.99
CA VAL A 241 -5.84 7.81 -7.01
C VAL A 241 -6.18 8.88 -8.03
N ASN A 242 -5.14 9.47 -8.60
CA ASN A 242 -5.27 10.47 -9.65
C ASN A 242 -4.24 10.25 -10.76
N SER A 243 -4.72 10.50 -11.97
CA SER A 243 -3.98 10.43 -13.23
C SER A 243 -2.75 11.36 -13.29
N ALA A 244 -2.64 12.31 -12.37
CA ALA A 244 -1.45 13.13 -12.16
C ALA A 244 -1.12 13.23 -10.66
N LYS A 245 0.17 13.22 -10.33
CA LYS A 245 0.66 13.50 -8.96
C LYS A 245 0.31 14.93 -8.58
N GLN A 246 -0.81 15.13 -7.90
CA GLN A 246 -1.19 16.45 -7.40
C GLN A 246 -0.31 16.76 -6.18
N GLY A 247 0.52 17.80 -6.35
CA GLY A 247 1.62 18.13 -5.44
C GLY A 247 2.76 18.85 -6.16
N GLY A 248 2.84 18.74 -7.48
CA GLY A 248 3.53 19.71 -8.33
C GLY A 248 2.57 20.83 -8.74
N LEU A 249 3.05 22.07 -8.80
CA LEU A 249 2.35 23.18 -9.45
C LEU A 249 2.04 22.75 -10.90
N ASN A 250 0.79 22.34 -11.15
CA ASN A 250 0.37 21.78 -12.43
C ASN A 250 0.05 22.93 -13.39
N ILE A 251 1.10 23.60 -13.90
CA ILE A 251 0.95 24.59 -14.96
C ILE A 251 0.59 23.80 -16.22
N ALA A 252 -0.60 24.03 -16.76
CA ALA A 252 -1.00 23.48 -18.05
C ALA A 252 0.12 23.75 -19.08
N ALA A 253 0.54 22.72 -19.83
CA ALA A 253 1.64 22.80 -20.78
C ALA A 253 1.51 23.96 -21.80
N ALA A 254 0.29 24.44 -22.01
CA ALA A 254 0.00 25.76 -22.53
C ALA A 254 -1.37 26.24 -22.02
N ILE A 255 -1.44 27.47 -21.47
CA ILE A 255 -2.71 28.20 -21.38
C ILE A 255 -2.86 28.93 -22.71
N ASN A 256 -3.75 28.44 -23.57
CA ASN A 256 -4.03 29.07 -24.86
C ASN A 256 -4.57 30.50 -24.64
N GLY A 257 -3.97 31.48 -25.32
CA GLY A 257 -4.29 32.90 -25.16
C GLY A 257 -3.28 33.67 -24.30
N ASN A 258 -2.36 33.00 -23.62
CA ASN A 258 -1.27 33.67 -22.92
C ASN A 258 -0.20 34.12 -23.93
N THR A 259 0.27 35.35 -23.79
CA THR A 259 1.37 35.87 -24.59
C THR A 259 2.59 36.03 -23.69
N LEU A 260 3.75 35.55 -24.14
CA LEU A 260 5.02 35.78 -23.44
C LEU A 260 5.39 37.25 -23.57
N TRP A 261 5.49 37.97 -22.46
CA TRP A 261 5.77 39.41 -22.46
C TRP A 261 7.25 39.69 -22.22
N LEU A 262 7.83 39.10 -21.18
CA LEU A 262 9.22 39.30 -20.78
C LEU A 262 9.91 37.94 -20.61
N ASP A 263 11.08 37.77 -21.23
CA ASP A 263 11.85 36.53 -21.25
C ASP A 263 13.35 36.78 -21.04
N ALA A 264 13.89 36.35 -19.90
CA ALA A 264 15.28 36.64 -19.52
C ALA A 264 16.26 35.70 -20.24
N ALA A 265 15.76 34.59 -20.80
CA ALA A 265 16.57 33.72 -21.65
C ALA A 265 16.82 34.37 -23.03
N ASP A 266 15.95 35.26 -23.49
CA ASP A 266 16.13 36.04 -24.71
C ASP A 266 16.84 37.36 -24.43
N THR A 267 18.17 37.28 -24.34
CA THR A 267 19.03 38.44 -24.04
C THR A 267 18.93 39.56 -25.07
N ASN A 268 18.39 39.32 -26.27
CA ASN A 268 18.16 40.37 -27.27
C ASN A 268 17.09 41.37 -26.84
N THR A 269 16.23 40.98 -25.91
CA THR A 269 15.21 41.86 -25.32
C THR A 269 15.75 42.66 -24.14
N LEU A 270 16.93 42.35 -23.61
CA LEU A 270 17.51 43.04 -22.46
C LEU A 270 18.49 44.12 -22.92
N THR A 271 18.25 45.36 -22.52
CA THR A 271 19.29 46.42 -22.55
C THR A 271 20.03 46.37 -21.23
N ARG A 272 21.34 46.14 -21.28
CA ARG A 272 22.20 46.02 -20.10
C ARG A 272 23.28 47.09 -20.10
N ASP A 273 23.66 47.55 -18.91
CA ASP A 273 24.81 48.45 -18.75
C ASP A 273 26.15 47.69 -18.77
N GLY A 274 27.26 48.43 -18.61
CA GLY A 274 28.61 47.86 -18.64
C GLY A 274 28.94 46.91 -17.47
N SER A 275 28.05 46.81 -16.47
CA SER A 275 28.15 45.90 -15.33
C SER A 275 27.16 44.73 -15.42
N ASP A 276 26.53 44.52 -16.59
CA ASP A 276 25.49 43.51 -16.86
C ASP A 276 24.16 43.73 -16.13
N ASN A 277 23.94 44.91 -15.52
CA ASN A 277 22.65 45.22 -14.90
C ASN A 277 21.61 45.62 -15.96
N VAL A 278 20.36 45.24 -15.76
CA VAL A 278 19.24 45.42 -16.69
C VAL A 278 18.70 46.85 -16.61
N GLN A 279 18.88 47.61 -17.69
CA GLN A 279 18.37 48.98 -17.85
C GLN A 279 16.97 49.03 -18.44
N ALA A 280 16.63 48.07 -19.32
CA ALA A 280 15.30 47.91 -19.88
C ALA A 280 15.09 46.48 -20.38
N TRP A 281 13.83 46.07 -20.43
CA TRP A 281 13.40 44.75 -20.93
C TRP A 281 12.29 44.93 -21.96
N GLY A 282 12.62 44.62 -23.20
CA GLY A 282 11.75 44.71 -24.36
C GLY A 282 10.61 43.69 -24.30
N ASP A 283 9.42 44.19 -24.62
CA ASP A 283 8.20 43.39 -24.73
C ASP A 283 8.23 42.46 -25.95
N LYS A 284 7.87 41.20 -25.73
CA LYS A 284 7.73 40.16 -26.78
C LYS A 284 6.29 39.97 -27.25
N SER A 285 5.32 40.65 -26.64
CA SER A 285 3.91 40.54 -27.00
C SER A 285 3.51 41.31 -28.25
N GLY A 286 4.35 42.25 -28.69
CA GLY A 286 4.07 43.15 -29.81
C GLY A 286 3.19 44.34 -29.41
N GLN A 287 2.92 44.54 -28.12
CA GLN A 287 2.08 45.63 -27.59
C GLN A 287 2.91 46.80 -27.03
N SER A 288 4.24 46.73 -27.15
CA SER A 288 5.18 47.76 -26.67
C SER A 288 5.15 47.96 -25.14
N ASN A 289 4.79 46.93 -24.38
CA ASN A 289 4.74 46.95 -22.91
C ASN A 289 6.13 46.76 -22.27
N ASN A 290 7.11 47.55 -22.70
CA ASN A 290 8.48 47.41 -22.24
C ASN A 290 8.56 47.66 -20.72
N ALA A 291 9.38 46.88 -20.02
CA ALA A 291 9.73 47.18 -18.64
C ALA A 291 10.93 48.14 -18.62
N ALA A 292 10.77 49.30 -17.98
CA ALA A 292 11.78 50.34 -17.81
C ALA A 292 11.70 50.93 -16.41
N LEU A 293 12.74 51.60 -15.93
CA LEU A 293 12.77 52.11 -14.55
C LEU A 293 11.94 53.38 -14.31
N ASP A 294 11.59 54.14 -15.35
CA ASP A 294 10.69 55.29 -15.23
C ASP A 294 9.38 55.13 -16.03
N ALA A 295 8.34 55.83 -15.60
CA ALA A 295 7.01 55.79 -16.22
C ALA A 295 6.99 56.36 -17.66
N ASN A 296 8.10 56.91 -18.14
CA ASN A 296 8.25 57.51 -19.46
C ASN A 296 9.09 56.63 -20.43
N GLY A 297 9.55 55.45 -19.99
CA GLY A 297 10.33 54.54 -20.82
C GLY A 297 11.79 54.94 -21.04
N THR A 298 12.35 55.80 -20.17
CA THR A 298 13.74 56.25 -20.29
C THR A 298 14.71 55.27 -19.63
N LEU A 299 15.84 54.99 -20.28
CA LEU A 299 16.91 54.16 -19.72
C LEU A 299 17.51 54.83 -18.47
N ASN A 300 17.63 54.07 -17.38
CA ASN A 300 18.30 54.54 -16.18
C ASN A 300 19.82 54.66 -16.42
N THR A 301 20.36 55.86 -16.19
CA THR A 301 21.79 56.16 -16.30
C THR A 301 22.57 55.94 -15.00
N ASN A 302 21.87 55.66 -13.89
CA ASN A 302 22.47 55.33 -12.60
C ASN A 302 22.52 53.79 -12.43
N ALA A 303 23.68 53.22 -12.72
CA ALA A 303 23.95 51.79 -12.67
C ALA A 303 23.67 51.12 -11.30
N ASN A 304 23.67 51.91 -10.21
CA ASN A 304 23.47 51.42 -8.84
C ASN A 304 21.99 51.15 -8.50
N HIS A 305 21.07 51.30 -9.45
CA HIS A 305 19.64 51.00 -9.24
C HIS A 305 19.06 50.07 -10.34
N ASN A 306 19.91 49.51 -11.20
CA ASN A 306 19.51 48.54 -12.21
C ASN A 306 19.56 47.10 -11.67
N PRO A 307 18.50 46.30 -11.81
CA PRO A 307 18.50 44.88 -11.40
C PRO A 307 19.60 44.06 -12.09
N ASP A 308 20.13 43.05 -11.42
CA ASP A 308 21.17 42.19 -11.99
C ASP A 308 20.59 41.22 -13.02
N TYR A 309 21.30 41.01 -14.13
CA TYR A 309 21.07 39.83 -14.97
C TYR A 309 21.85 38.63 -14.43
N VAL A 310 21.16 37.52 -14.17
CA VAL A 310 21.76 36.28 -13.67
C VAL A 310 21.54 35.17 -14.69
N ALA A 311 22.57 34.85 -15.47
CA ALA A 311 22.48 33.87 -16.57
C ALA A 311 22.11 32.44 -16.11
N THR A 312 22.52 32.07 -14.89
CA THR A 312 22.23 30.76 -14.26
C THR A 312 21.54 30.97 -12.91
N GLY A 313 20.41 31.66 -12.93
CA GLY A 313 19.59 31.91 -11.74
C GLY A 313 18.74 30.70 -11.36
N LEU A 314 17.44 30.94 -11.16
CA LEU A 314 16.49 29.94 -10.65
C LEU A 314 16.50 28.67 -11.52
N ASN A 315 16.80 27.52 -10.90
CA ASN A 315 16.91 26.21 -11.56
C ASN A 315 17.85 26.20 -12.79
N GLY A 316 18.92 27.01 -12.76
CA GLY A 316 19.90 27.11 -13.84
C GLY A 316 19.40 27.85 -15.08
N LYS A 317 18.28 28.58 -14.98
CA LYS A 317 17.74 29.42 -16.05
C LYS A 317 18.09 30.90 -15.82
N ALA A 318 18.17 31.66 -16.90
CA ALA A 318 18.41 33.09 -16.82
C ALA A 318 17.28 33.81 -16.06
N THR A 319 17.65 34.73 -15.17
CA THR A 319 16.71 35.52 -14.36
C THR A 319 17.16 36.96 -14.24
N VAL A 320 16.24 37.86 -13.91
CA VAL A 320 16.55 39.23 -13.45
C VAL A 320 16.35 39.25 -11.94
N ARG A 321 17.36 39.71 -11.20
CA ARG A 321 17.36 39.74 -9.73
C ARG A 321 17.36 41.18 -9.22
N PHE A 322 16.39 41.48 -8.37
CA PHE A 322 16.35 42.73 -7.61
C PHE A 322 17.00 42.47 -6.26
N ASP A 323 18.05 43.20 -5.93
CA ASP A 323 18.64 43.18 -4.59
C ASP A 323 18.67 44.58 -3.99
N THR A 324 18.97 44.68 -2.70
CA THR A 324 19.00 45.98 -1.99
C THR A 324 20.18 46.87 -2.39
N ALA A 325 21.18 46.33 -3.10
CA ALA A 325 22.38 47.05 -3.51
C ALA A 325 22.21 47.74 -4.86
N ASN A 326 21.49 47.10 -5.79
CA ASN A 326 21.36 47.51 -7.19
C ASN A 326 19.92 47.45 -7.73
N GLY A 327 18.91 46.91 -7.02
CA GLY A 327 17.55 46.72 -7.57
C GLY A 327 16.47 47.54 -6.87
N THR A 328 15.94 48.58 -7.52
CA THR A 328 14.86 49.38 -6.90
C THR A 328 13.46 49.10 -7.43
N ASP A 329 13.25 48.97 -8.75
CA ASP A 329 11.98 48.56 -9.41
C ASP A 329 12.15 48.56 -10.95
N LEU A 330 11.41 47.72 -11.69
CA LEU A 330 11.17 47.88 -13.13
C LEU A 330 9.67 48.12 -13.35
N LEU A 331 9.33 49.27 -13.91
CA LEU A 331 7.96 49.66 -14.23
C LEU A 331 7.59 49.12 -15.61
N ILE A 332 6.47 48.41 -15.67
CA ILE A 332 5.84 48.04 -16.93
C ILE A 332 4.84 49.14 -17.27
N SER A 333 4.86 49.65 -18.50
CA SER A 333 3.86 50.61 -18.96
C SER A 333 2.44 50.09 -18.73
N ASN A 334 1.47 51.00 -18.49
CA ASN A 334 0.08 50.66 -18.16
C ASN A 334 -0.49 49.50 -19.00
N VAL A 335 -0.57 48.32 -18.41
CA VAL A 335 -1.16 47.14 -19.02
C VAL A 335 -2.67 47.18 -18.77
N THR A 336 -3.46 47.26 -19.84
CA THR A 336 -4.91 47.02 -19.74
C THR A 336 -5.16 45.53 -19.86
N VAL A 337 -5.42 44.85 -18.73
CA VAL A 337 -5.83 43.43 -18.74
C VAL A 337 -7.31 43.35 -19.11
N SER A 338 -7.62 43.09 -20.39
CA SER A 338 -9.00 43.11 -20.90
C SER A 338 -9.70 41.73 -20.95
N ALA A 339 -9.06 40.65 -20.51
CA ALA A 339 -9.59 39.30 -20.62
C ALA A 339 -10.15 38.78 -19.28
N ARG A 340 -11.33 38.15 -19.33
CA ARG A 340 -12.06 37.61 -18.16
C ARG A 340 -11.30 36.51 -17.39
N ASN A 341 -10.30 35.88 -18.01
CA ASN A 341 -9.42 34.90 -17.38
C ASN A 341 -7.96 35.28 -17.70
N SER A 342 -7.29 35.94 -16.77
CA SER A 342 -5.84 36.17 -16.85
C SER A 342 -5.23 35.78 -15.51
N GLU A 343 -4.25 34.87 -15.52
CA GLU A 343 -3.42 34.56 -14.36
C GLU A 343 -2.04 35.21 -14.58
N VAL A 344 -1.65 36.09 -13.65
CA VAL A 344 -0.32 36.70 -13.63
C VAL A 344 0.52 35.88 -12.66
N PHE A 345 1.51 35.15 -13.17
CA PHE A 345 2.51 34.49 -12.32
C PHE A 345 3.69 35.43 -12.11
N VAL A 346 3.84 35.92 -10.88
CA VAL A 346 5.04 36.64 -10.44
C VAL A 346 5.84 35.70 -9.55
N ILE A 347 7.06 35.36 -9.95
CA ILE A 347 8.03 34.70 -9.07
C ILE A 347 8.95 35.81 -8.56
N SER A 348 8.80 36.20 -7.30
CA SER A 348 9.78 37.01 -6.58
C SER A 348 10.44 36.14 -5.51
N ASP A 349 11.77 36.04 -5.55
CA ASP A 349 12.52 35.59 -4.37
C ASP A 349 12.38 36.65 -3.27
N LYS A 350 12.25 36.20 -2.03
CA LYS A 350 12.07 37.05 -0.86
C LYS A 350 13.44 37.32 -0.27
N ASP A 351 13.87 38.58 -0.27
CA ASP A 351 14.79 39.03 0.77
C ASP A 351 14.12 40.03 1.70
N ALA A 352 14.28 39.78 3.00
CA ALA A 352 13.63 40.48 4.07
C ALA A 352 14.23 41.89 4.23
N ASP A 353 13.61 42.90 3.64
CA ASP A 353 13.08 44.05 4.39
C ASP A 353 12.60 45.19 3.46
N THR A 354 11.31 45.49 3.59
CA THR A 354 10.63 46.76 3.25
C THR A 354 10.63 47.22 1.79
N ARG A 355 9.76 46.60 0.97
CA ARG A 355 8.92 47.31 -0.02
C ARG A 355 7.72 46.46 -0.44
N THR A 356 6.52 46.96 -0.14
CA THR A 356 5.23 46.42 -0.58
C THR A 356 4.80 47.09 -1.88
N ALA A 357 5.04 46.45 -3.02
CA ALA A 357 4.12 46.31 -4.17
C ALA A 357 4.88 45.95 -5.46
N LEU A 358 4.53 44.81 -6.06
CA LEU A 358 4.71 44.55 -7.48
C LEU A 358 3.32 44.66 -8.12
N LEU A 359 3.11 45.71 -8.93
CA LEU A 359 1.96 45.96 -9.81
C LEU A 359 0.66 46.46 -9.13
N GLN A 360 0.42 47.78 -9.23
CA GLN A 360 -0.89 48.38 -8.96
C GLN A 360 -1.70 48.45 -10.27
N ALA A 361 -2.86 47.80 -10.32
CA ALA A 361 -3.88 48.05 -11.35
C ALA A 361 -4.89 49.07 -10.79
N SER A 362 -5.00 50.24 -11.43
CA SER A 362 -6.04 51.23 -11.13
C SER A 362 -7.08 51.21 -12.24
N ALA A 363 -8.33 50.92 -11.89
CA ALA A 363 -9.48 51.25 -12.71
C ALA A 363 -10.40 52.16 -11.88
N SER A 364 -10.41 53.44 -12.18
CA SER A 364 -11.41 54.37 -11.64
C SER A 364 -12.79 54.00 -12.18
N VAL A 365 -13.75 53.67 -11.30
CA VAL A 365 -15.18 53.81 -11.59
C VAL A 365 -15.93 54.28 -10.35
N SER A 366 -16.53 55.46 -10.48
CA SER A 366 -17.46 56.07 -9.56
C SER A 366 -18.80 55.31 -9.51
N ASN A 367 -19.06 54.50 -8.47
CA ASN A 367 -20.43 54.22 -7.98
C ASN A 367 -20.41 53.53 -6.60
N ALA A 368 -21.23 53.99 -5.65
CA ALA A 368 -21.03 53.83 -4.21
C ALA A 368 -21.90 52.76 -3.51
N THR A 369 -22.20 51.62 -4.14
CA THR A 369 -23.12 50.62 -3.54
C THR A 369 -22.62 49.16 -3.57
N TYR A 370 -21.35 48.88 -3.94
CA TYR A 370 -20.65 47.56 -3.99
C TYR A 370 -21.19 46.59 -5.09
N PRO A 371 -20.49 45.50 -5.56
CA PRO A 371 -19.51 44.67 -4.83
C PRO A 371 -18.36 43.97 -5.65
N ASN A 372 -17.11 44.23 -5.26
CA ASN A 372 -15.80 43.60 -5.60
C ASN A 372 -15.63 42.63 -6.80
N PRO A 373 -14.72 42.93 -7.76
CA PRO A 373 -14.36 41.98 -8.81
C PRO A 373 -13.39 40.84 -8.39
N TRP A 374 -12.53 40.99 -7.36
CA TRP A 374 -11.55 39.94 -7.00
C TRP A 374 -11.10 39.97 -5.52
N ASP A 375 -12.04 39.82 -4.58
CA ASP A 375 -11.73 39.33 -3.23
C ASP A 375 -11.28 37.86 -3.28
N ARG A 376 -10.04 37.61 -3.71
CA ARG A 376 -9.23 36.39 -3.51
C ARG A 376 -7.82 36.92 -3.65
N TRP A 377 -6.97 36.97 -2.63
CA TRP A 377 -6.15 35.85 -2.15
C TRP A 377 -6.06 35.88 -0.61
N GLY A 378 -6.50 34.80 0.03
CA GLY A 378 -6.25 34.52 1.45
C GLY A 378 -5.41 33.24 1.56
N VAL A 379 -4.42 33.26 2.45
CA VAL A 379 -3.63 32.10 2.86
C VAL A 379 -4.53 31.20 3.72
N TYR A 380 -4.66 29.91 3.40
CA TYR A 380 -5.11 28.92 4.38
C TYR A 380 -3.89 28.18 4.93
N ASN A 381 -3.80 28.18 6.26
CA ASN A 381 -2.73 27.61 7.06
C ASN A 381 -2.73 26.07 7.02
N TRP A 382 -1.55 25.52 7.34
CA TRP A 382 -1.08 24.14 7.28
C TRP A 382 -2.02 23.08 7.86
#